data_AF-A0A835TWG7-F1
#
_entry.id   AF-A0A835TWG7-F1
#
_cell.length_a   1.000
_cell.length_b   1.000
_cell.length_c   1.000
_cell.angle_alpha   90.00
_cell.angle_beta   90.00
_cell.angle_gamma   90.00
#
_symmetry.space_group_name_H-M   'P 1'
#
loop_
_entity.id
_entity.type
_entity.pdbx_description
1 polymer ?
#
loop_
_entity_poly.entity_id
_entity_poly.type
_entity_poly.pdbx_seq_one_letter_code
_entity_poly.pdbx_strand_id
1 'polypeptide(L)'
;MMPITSSPPKWMAELENDDIDMLKELGSLTTANLMEKVRGLQNLAYQLGLDEWKDAMVDIDAREMTRGKFLNILEKPKNMQVDGGDGERMEKAHVPSTVWLMPSSWPRAM
;
A
#
# COMPACT_ATOMS: atom_id res chain seq x y z
N MET A 1 -38.50 19.36 -37.03
CA MET A 1 -37.35 18.54 -37.46
C MET A 1 -36.09 19.23 -36.96
N MET A 2 -35.41 18.67 -35.96
CA MET A 2 -34.16 19.26 -35.46
C MET A 2 -32.99 18.87 -36.39
N PRO A 3 -32.10 19.81 -36.74
CA PRO A 3 -30.98 19.52 -37.62
C PRO A 3 -29.93 18.71 -36.84
N ILE A 4 -29.57 17.53 -37.37
CA ILE A 4 -28.46 16.73 -36.84
C ILE A 4 -27.18 17.44 -37.31
N THR A 5 -26.45 18.04 -36.39
CA THR A 5 -25.14 18.66 -36.68
C THR A 5 -24.22 17.57 -37.24
N SER A 6 -23.87 17.64 -38.53
CA SER A 6 -23.20 16.57 -39.27
C SER A 6 -21.70 16.46 -39.04
N SER A 7 -21.17 16.99 -37.93
CA SER A 7 -19.77 16.82 -37.57
C SER A 7 -19.60 15.50 -36.82
N PRO A 8 -18.67 14.63 -37.24
CA PRO A 8 -18.34 13.43 -36.49
C PRO A 8 -18.06 13.78 -35.02
N PRO A 9 -18.60 13.03 -34.05
CA PRO A 9 -18.25 13.12 -32.65
C PRO A 9 -16.74 13.31 -32.43
N LYS A 10 -16.37 14.09 -31.41
CA LYS A 10 -14.97 14.43 -31.14
C LYS A 10 -14.05 13.20 -30.99
N TRP A 11 -14.58 12.08 -30.51
CA TRP A 11 -13.84 10.81 -30.42
C TRP A 11 -13.52 10.16 -31.78
N MET A 12 -14.22 10.54 -32.86
CA MET A 12 -13.91 10.15 -34.23
C MET A 12 -12.99 11.13 -34.96
N ALA A 13 -12.74 12.32 -34.40
CA ALA A 13 -12.04 13.39 -35.11
C ALA A 13 -10.53 13.12 -35.25
N GLU A 14 -9.96 12.23 -34.43
CA GLU A 14 -8.52 11.99 -34.29
C GLU A 14 -8.20 10.49 -34.23
N LEU A 15 -8.91 9.67 -34.99
CA LEU A 15 -8.71 8.22 -34.99
C LEU A 15 -7.51 7.86 -35.88
N GLU A 16 -6.47 7.28 -35.30
CA GLU A 16 -5.29 6.81 -36.05
C GLU A 16 -5.62 5.51 -36.82
N ASN A 17 -4.78 5.15 -37.79
CA ASN A 17 -4.97 3.89 -38.52
C ASN A 17 -4.96 2.67 -37.57
N ASP A 18 -4.12 2.72 -36.53
CA ASP A 18 -4.01 1.68 -35.51
C ASP A 18 -5.30 1.56 -34.69
N ASP A 19 -5.94 2.69 -34.35
CA ASP A 19 -7.22 2.70 -33.64
C ASP A 19 -8.34 2.09 -34.50
N ILE A 20 -8.34 2.39 -35.81
CA ILE A 20 -9.29 1.82 -36.76
C ILE A 20 -9.14 0.30 -36.83
N ASP A 21 -7.91 -0.20 -36.86
CA ASP A 21 -7.66 -1.63 -36.93
C ASP A 21 -7.97 -2.33 -35.61
N MET A 22 -7.73 -1.68 -34.47
CA MET A 22 -8.16 -2.16 -33.16
C MET A 22 -9.69 -2.27 -33.06
N LEU A 23 -10.44 -1.27 -33.56
CA LEU A 23 -11.90 -1.31 -33.60
C LEU A 23 -12.43 -2.49 -34.44
N LYS A 24 -11.81 -2.75 -35.60
CA LYS A 24 -12.16 -3.90 -36.44
C LYS A 24 -11.86 -5.22 -35.74
N GLU A 25 -10.69 -5.33 -35.10
CA GLU A 25 -10.30 -6.52 -34.34
C GLU A 25 -11.35 -6.80 -33.25
N LEU A 26 -11.70 -5.80 -32.44
CA LEU A 26 -12.71 -5.93 -31.38
C LEU A 26 -14.10 -6.26 -31.93
N GLY A 27 -14.50 -5.65 -33.05
CA GLY A 27 -15.79 -5.91 -33.70
C GLY A 27 -15.90 -7.30 -34.35
N SER A 28 -14.78 -7.94 -34.65
CA SER A 28 -14.74 -9.30 -35.21
C SER A 28 -14.88 -10.41 -34.15
N LEU A 29 -14.75 -10.07 -32.86
CA LEU A 29 -14.83 -11.03 -31.77
C LEU A 29 -16.26 -11.49 -31.51
N THR A 30 -16.39 -12.74 -31.04
CA THR A 30 -17.65 -13.20 -30.45
C THR A 30 -17.93 -12.42 -29.16
N THR A 31 -19.21 -12.30 -28.78
CA THR A 31 -19.61 -11.60 -27.55
C THR A 31 -18.88 -12.12 -26.30
N ALA A 32 -18.65 -13.44 -26.22
CA ALA A 32 -17.92 -14.04 -25.10
C ALA A 32 -16.47 -13.54 -25.03
N ASN A 33 -15.75 -13.59 -26.16
CA ASN A 33 -14.35 -13.17 -26.23
C ASN A 33 -14.19 -11.66 -26.01
N LEU A 34 -15.15 -10.86 -26.50
CA LEU A 34 -15.17 -9.43 -26.25
C LEU A 34 -15.29 -9.13 -24.74
N MET A 35 -16.21 -9.80 -24.05
CA MET A 35 -16.40 -9.62 -22.61
C MET A 35 -15.19 -10.07 -21.79
N GLU A 36 -14.49 -11.13 -22.23
CA GLU A 36 -13.24 -11.55 -21.63
C GLU A 36 -12.15 -10.48 -21.79
N LYS A 37 -11.99 -9.91 -22.99
CA LYS A 37 -11.03 -8.82 -23.25
C LYS A 37 -11.36 -7.56 -22.45
N VAL A 38 -12.66 -7.22 -22.30
CA VAL A 38 -13.11 -6.12 -21.43
C VAL A 38 -12.72 -6.36 -19.97
N ARG A 39 -12.90 -7.57 -19.45
CA ARG A 39 -12.47 -7.92 -18.09
C ARG A 39 -10.96 -7.83 -17.94
N GLY A 40 -10.20 -8.30 -18.93
CA GLY A 40 -8.74 -8.19 -18.95
C GLY A 40 -8.26 -6.74 -18.88
N LEU A 41 -8.85 -5.85 -19.69
CA LEU A 41 -8.55 -4.41 -19.67
C LEU A 41 -8.90 -3.76 -18.33
N GLN A 42 -10.03 -4.12 -17.72
CA GLN A 42 -10.40 -3.62 -16.38
C GLN A 42 -9.40 -4.05 -15.32
N ASN A 43 -8.93 -5.30 -15.36
CA ASN A 43 -7.91 -5.79 -14.45
C ASN A 43 -6.57 -5.06 -14.64
N LEU A 44 -6.17 -4.83 -15.89
CA LEU A 44 -4.97 -4.07 -16.21
C LEU A 44 -5.08 -2.63 -15.71
N ALA A 45 -6.19 -1.95 -15.98
CA ALA A 45 -6.43 -0.58 -15.52
C ALA A 45 -6.35 -0.48 -13.98
N TYR A 46 -6.88 -1.49 -13.28
CA TYR A 46 -6.78 -1.56 -11.82
C TYR A 46 -5.33 -1.72 -11.35
N GLN A 47 -4.55 -2.60 -11.99
CA GLN A 47 -3.13 -2.79 -11.67
C GLN A 47 -2.32 -1.51 -11.91
N LEU A 48 -2.51 -0.87 -13.06
CA LEU A 48 -1.84 0.38 -13.39
C LEU A 48 -2.16 1.47 -12.36
N GLY A 49 -3.43 1.61 -11.95
CA GLY A 49 -3.80 2.57 -10.91
C GLY A 49 -3.15 2.28 -9.55
N LEU A 50 -2.96 1.00 -9.20
CA LEU A 50 -2.21 0.63 -8.00
C LEU A 50 -0.72 0.92 -8.13
N ASP A 51 -0.14 0.70 -9.30
CA ASP A 51 1.30 0.91 -9.53
C ASP A 51 1.63 2.41 -9.55
N GLU A 52 0.82 3.22 -10.21
CA GLU A 52 0.90 4.69 -10.11
C GLU A 52 0.75 5.17 -8.67
N TRP A 53 -0.18 4.56 -7.90
CA TRP A 53 -0.33 4.89 -6.48
C TRP A 53 0.89 4.48 -5.65
N LYS A 54 1.46 3.29 -5.89
CA LYS A 54 2.68 2.85 -5.19
C LYS A 54 3.85 3.76 -5.50
N ASP A 55 4.01 4.13 -6.77
CA ASP A 55 5.07 5.05 -7.19
C ASP A 55 4.90 6.41 -6.49
N ALA A 56 3.67 6.92 -6.42
CA ALA A 56 3.36 8.13 -5.64
C ALA A 56 3.59 7.94 -4.12
N MET A 57 3.30 6.75 -3.58
CA MET A 57 3.47 6.42 -2.17
C MET A 57 4.95 6.35 -1.77
N VAL A 58 5.83 5.81 -2.62
CA VAL A 58 7.29 5.76 -2.40
C VAL A 58 7.85 7.16 -2.17
N ASP A 59 7.40 8.15 -2.95
CA ASP A 59 7.80 9.54 -2.77
C ASP A 59 7.29 10.14 -1.46
N ILE A 60 6.06 9.79 -1.05
CA ILE A 60 5.49 10.21 0.23
C ILE A 60 6.29 9.62 1.38
N ASP A 61 6.62 8.33 1.36
CA ASP A 61 7.40 7.67 2.39
C ASP A 61 8.81 8.27 2.49
N ALA A 62 9.48 8.54 1.37
CA ALA A 62 10.77 9.22 1.38
C ALA A 62 10.68 10.62 2.02
N ARG A 63 9.60 11.36 1.74
CA ARG A 63 9.33 12.66 2.36
C ARG A 63 9.06 12.54 3.85
N GLU A 64 8.20 11.63 4.27
CA GLU A 64 7.86 11.37 5.67
C GLU A 64 9.09 10.91 6.47
N MET A 65 9.91 10.01 5.91
CA MET A 65 11.17 9.58 6.50
C MET A 65 12.16 10.74 6.66
N THR A 66 12.21 11.65 5.69
CA THR A 66 13.03 12.87 5.77
C THR A 66 12.51 13.80 6.88
N ARG A 67 11.19 14.00 6.97
CA ARG A 67 10.56 14.77 8.06
C ARG A 67 10.86 14.15 9.43
N GLY A 68 10.79 12.83 9.55
CA GLY A 68 11.10 12.10 10.77
C GLY A 68 12.54 12.29 11.24
N LYS A 69 13.52 12.33 10.32
CA LYS A 69 14.91 12.66 10.65
C LYS A 69 15.06 14.06 11.24
N PHE A 70 14.36 15.06 10.69
CA PHE A 70 14.38 16.43 11.23
C PHE A 70 13.67 16.57 12.58
N LEU A 71 12.61 15.78 12.78
CA LEU A 71 11.85 15.78 14.03
C LEU A 71 12.47 14.88 15.09
N ASN A 72 13.56 14.18 14.76
CA ASN A 72 14.36 13.41 15.70
C ASN A 72 13.53 12.36 16.47
N ILE A 73 12.41 11.92 15.88
CA ILE A 73 11.42 11.00 16.47
C ILE A 73 11.95 9.58 16.66
N LEU A 74 13.06 9.23 16.00
CA LEU A 74 13.76 7.95 16.16
C LEU A 74 15.02 8.08 17.03
N GLU A 75 15.33 9.29 17.53
CA GLU A 75 16.47 9.45 18.42
C GLU A 75 16.15 8.77 19.75
N LYS A 76 17.05 7.89 20.18
CA LYS A 76 16.91 7.25 21.48
C LYS A 76 16.93 8.35 22.53
N PRO A 77 16.01 8.35 23.51
CA PRO A 77 16.09 9.30 24.60
C PRO A 77 17.51 9.19 25.18
N LYS A 78 18.21 10.32 25.28
CA LYS A 78 19.40 10.42 26.13
C LYS A 78 18.91 10.04 27.51
N ASN A 79 19.14 8.79 27.87
CA ASN A 79 19.03 8.28 29.22
C ASN A 79 19.72 9.31 30.10
N MET A 80 18.87 10.00 30.86
CA MET A 80 19.17 10.65 32.12
C MET A 80 20.35 9.91 32.73
N GLN A 81 21.54 10.49 32.57
CA GLN A 81 22.74 10.03 33.20
C GLN A 81 22.51 10.38 34.66
N VAL A 82 21.86 9.47 35.38
CA VAL A 82 21.76 9.56 36.83
C VAL A 82 23.19 9.41 37.30
N ASP A 83 23.77 10.56 37.65
CA ASP A 83 25.08 10.67 38.25
C ASP A 83 25.12 9.69 39.44
N GLY A 84 26.14 8.85 39.46
CA GLY A 84 26.28 7.78 40.44
C GLY A 84 26.49 8.37 41.83
N GLY A 85 25.40 8.59 42.56
CA GLY A 85 25.38 8.85 44.00
C GLY A 85 24.84 7.63 44.74
N ASP A 86 25.75 6.81 45.24
CA ASP A 86 25.65 5.92 46.40
C ASP A 86 24.25 5.38 46.75
N GLY A 87 23.89 4.27 46.11
CA GLY A 87 22.67 3.50 46.38
C GLY A 87 22.99 2.06 46.75
N GLU A 88 23.04 1.83 48.06
CA GLU A 88 22.90 0.60 48.83
C GLU A 88 22.75 -0.75 48.07
N ARG A 89 23.66 -1.66 48.40
CA ARG A 89 23.73 -3.07 47.97
C ARG A 89 22.42 -3.82 48.25
N MET A 90 21.54 -3.94 47.26
CA MET A 90 20.50 -4.98 47.29
C MET A 90 21.04 -6.29 46.70
N GLU A 91 21.14 -7.28 47.60
CA GLU A 91 21.53 -8.66 47.35
C GLU A 91 20.59 -9.29 46.31
N LYS A 92 21.18 -9.84 45.24
CA LYS A 92 20.42 -10.54 44.20
C LYS A 92 19.88 -11.85 44.76
N ALA A 93 18.56 -11.97 44.89
CA ALA A 93 17.92 -13.27 45.08
C ALA A 93 18.21 -14.14 43.84
N HIS A 94 18.96 -15.21 44.05
CA HIS A 94 19.21 -16.26 43.07
C HIS A 94 17.91 -17.01 42.80
N VAL A 95 17.31 -16.80 41.62
CA VAL A 95 16.13 -17.57 41.18
C VAL A 95 16.64 -18.79 40.39
N PRO A 96 16.36 -20.03 40.83
CA PRO A 96 16.82 -21.23 40.13
C PRO A 96 16.17 -21.31 38.74
N SER A 97 16.98 -21.54 37.71
CA SER A 97 16.53 -21.68 36.32
C SER A 97 15.79 -22.99 36.07
N THR A 98 14.54 -23.13 36.56
CA THR A 98 13.67 -24.26 36.16
C THR A 98 12.19 -23.96 36.37
N VAL A 99 11.60 -23.00 35.66
CA VAL A 99 10.16 -23.02 35.34
C VAL A 99 9.94 -22.38 33.97
N TRP A 100 10.18 -23.16 32.91
CA TRP A 100 9.51 -22.94 31.64
C TRP A 100 8.44 -24.03 31.51
N LEU A 101 7.23 -23.62 31.14
CA LEU A 101 6.03 -24.40 30.81
C LEU A 101 5.09 -24.73 31.98
N MET A 102 4.06 -23.90 32.17
CA MET A 102 2.76 -24.40 32.63
C MET A 102 1.62 -23.88 31.72
N PRO A 103 0.60 -24.72 31.42
CA PRO A 103 -0.42 -24.46 30.38
C PRO A 103 -1.61 -23.61 30.87
N SER A 104 -2.39 -23.14 29.90
CA SER A 104 -3.50 -22.17 29.95
C SER A 104 -4.75 -22.55 30.77
N SER A 105 -4.60 -23.10 31.98
CA SER A 105 -5.76 -23.36 32.85
C SER A 105 -5.37 -23.35 34.34
N TRP A 106 -5.35 -22.17 34.96
CA TRP A 106 -5.50 -22.07 36.41
C TRP A 106 -6.46 -20.95 36.82
N PRO A 107 -7.28 -21.17 37.87
CA PRO A 107 -8.39 -20.31 38.24
C PRO A 107 -7.91 -19.04 38.96
N ARG A 108 -8.66 -17.95 38.74
CA ARG A 108 -8.45 -16.67 39.40
C ARG A 108 -8.82 -16.79 40.88
N ALA A 109 -7.88 -16.49 41.77
CA ALA A 109 -8.15 -16.42 43.20
C ALA A 109 -9.01 -15.17 43.51
N MET A 110 -9.92 -15.35 44.49
CA MET A 110 -10.89 -14.38 45.03
C MET A 110 -10.23 -13.17 45.69
#